data_AF-G1T1D1-F1
#
_entry.id   AF-G1T1D1-F1
#
_cell.length_a   1.000
_cell.length_b   1.000
_cell.length_c   1.000
_cell.angle_alpha   90.00
_cell.angle_beta   90.00
_cell.angle_gamma   90.00
#
_symmetry.space_group_name_H-M   'P 1'
#
loop_
_entity.id
_entity.type
_entity.pdbx_description
1 polymer ?
#
loop_
_entity_poly.entity_id
_entity_poly.type
_entity_poly.pdbx_seq_one_letter_code
_entity_poly.pdbx_strand_id
1 'polypeptide(L)'
;MACHCEASQGEQLTPLEVSRGAGGRGCRGCGSRGLLSPPPGLDSDLSGRLHGQHLARELVLRTVKGYLEVPRPDKALALSFHGWSGTGKNFVARMLAENLYRDGQRSACVRMLIATIHFPHPKYVDLYKEQLMAQIRETQQRCRQTLFIFDEAEKLHPELAGLVPVLSVRLGEAQFKAELTGASLSLSNLGGNVINELVLEWLQAGRAREEITAEQLEPQLRAEVAASTDSGFGASRLVKENLIDAFVPFLPLEFGHVRLCARDAFLSQGLAYTEEALDSIARLMVYVPKEGQRFSAQGCKSVSQRIHYFLP
;
A
#
# COMPACT_ATOMS: atom_id res chain seq x y z
N MET A 1 -22.13 9.30 17.01
CA MET A 1 -23.38 8.56 17.30
C MET A 1 -23.13 7.10 16.98
N ALA A 2 -22.97 6.29 18.03
CA ALA A 2 -22.64 4.86 17.94
C ALA A 2 -23.83 4.07 17.40
N CYS A 3 -23.58 3.02 16.60
CA CYS A 3 -24.60 2.00 16.34
C CYS A 3 -24.62 1.06 17.55
N HIS A 4 -25.67 1.17 18.36
CA HIS A 4 -26.04 0.15 19.33
C HIS A 4 -26.57 -1.07 18.58
N CYS A 5 -26.01 -2.25 18.86
CA CYS A 5 -26.75 -3.49 18.72
C CYS A 5 -27.53 -3.67 20.03
N GLU A 6 -28.83 -3.37 20.01
CA GLU A 6 -29.70 -3.77 21.12
C GLU A 6 -29.98 -5.27 21.01
N ALA A 7 -29.52 -6.02 22.01
CA ALA A 7 -30.08 -7.32 22.32
C ALA A 7 -31.38 -7.07 23.10
N SER A 8 -32.53 -7.25 22.47
CA SER A 8 -33.80 -7.27 23.20
C SER A 8 -33.91 -8.57 23.97
N GLN A 9 -33.89 -8.46 25.30
CA GLN A 9 -34.21 -9.53 26.24
C GLN A 9 -35.68 -9.95 26.10
N GLY A 10 -35.92 -11.25 26.30
CA GLY A 10 -37.19 -11.77 26.84
C GLY A 10 -38.08 -12.53 25.87
N GLU A 11 -37.82 -13.84 25.71
CA GLU A 11 -38.87 -14.88 25.72
C GLU A 11 -38.22 -16.28 25.85
N GLN A 12 -38.61 -17.03 26.88
CA GLN A 12 -38.26 -18.43 27.06
C GLN A 12 -39.10 -19.27 26.11
N LEU A 13 -38.47 -20.05 25.20
CA LEU A 13 -39.13 -21.17 24.54
C LEU A 13 -38.19 -22.38 24.46
N THR A 14 -38.74 -23.53 24.83
CA THR A 14 -38.13 -24.85 25.05
C THR A 14 -37.74 -25.58 23.75
N PRO A 15 -36.87 -26.61 23.81
CA PRO A 15 -36.32 -27.27 22.62
C PRO A 15 -37.30 -28.29 22.04
N LEU A 16 -38.13 -27.87 21.08
CA LEU A 16 -38.81 -28.73 20.09
C LEU A 16 -39.62 -27.83 19.14
N GLU A 17 -39.02 -27.40 18.03
CA GLU A 17 -39.74 -27.08 16.77
C GLU A 17 -38.73 -26.85 15.64
N VAL A 18 -38.32 -27.97 15.03
CA VAL A 18 -37.68 -28.03 13.72
C VAL A 18 -38.78 -28.22 12.68
N SER A 19 -38.71 -27.44 11.59
CA SER A 19 -39.48 -27.55 10.34
C SER A 19 -40.69 -26.62 10.19
N ARG A 20 -40.45 -25.41 9.65
CA ARG A 20 -41.14 -24.86 8.46
C ARG A 20 -40.66 -23.42 8.21
N GLY A 21 -40.28 -23.13 6.97
CA GLY A 21 -39.69 -21.85 6.60
C GLY A 21 -40.64 -20.68 6.69
N ALA A 22 -40.11 -19.52 7.09
CA ALA A 22 -40.53 -18.18 6.66
C ALA A 22 -39.55 -17.13 7.20
N GLY A 23 -39.17 -16.16 6.36
CA GLY A 23 -38.71 -14.85 6.81
C GLY A 23 -37.20 -14.63 6.83
N GLY A 24 -36.60 -14.48 5.64
CA GLY A 24 -35.27 -13.88 5.49
C GLY A 24 -35.26 -12.48 6.10
N ARG A 25 -34.54 -12.31 7.21
CA ARG A 25 -34.18 -10.99 7.73
C ARG A 25 -32.82 -10.61 7.14
N GLY A 26 -32.89 -9.81 6.08
CA GLY A 26 -31.74 -9.18 5.47
C GLY A 26 -31.06 -8.23 6.45
N CYS A 27 -29.73 -8.32 6.53
CA CYS A 27 -28.90 -7.23 7.02
C CYS A 27 -29.24 -5.99 6.18
N ARG A 28 -29.97 -5.04 6.75
CA ARG A 28 -30.20 -3.74 6.10
C ARG A 28 -28.84 -3.08 5.89
N GLY A 29 -28.62 -2.71 4.65
CA GLY A 29 -27.34 -2.29 4.10
C GLY A 29 -26.63 -1.25 4.93
N CYS A 30 -25.32 -1.41 5.01
CA CYS A 30 -24.39 -0.34 5.37
C CYS A 30 -24.49 0.73 4.27
N GLY A 31 -25.49 1.59 4.39
CA GLY A 31 -25.69 2.74 3.51
C GLY A 31 -24.48 3.65 3.60
N SER A 32 -23.77 3.73 2.48
CA SER A 32 -22.86 4.79 2.06
C SER A 32 -22.90 6.06 2.92
N ARG A 33 -21.93 6.22 3.83
CA ARG A 33 -21.43 7.57 4.10
C ARG A 33 -20.61 7.97 2.88
N GLY A 34 -21.16 8.92 2.13
CA GLY A 34 -20.51 9.51 0.97
C GLY A 34 -19.17 10.13 1.35
N LEU A 35 -18.25 10.10 0.38
CA LEU A 35 -17.00 10.86 0.31
C LEU A 35 -16.35 11.09 1.66
N LEU A 36 -15.53 10.12 2.07
CA LEU A 36 -14.52 10.36 3.10
C LEU A 36 -13.66 11.53 2.62
N SER A 37 -13.80 12.68 3.28
CA SER A 37 -12.77 13.72 3.29
C SER A 37 -11.42 13.04 3.53
N PRO A 38 -10.30 13.57 3.00
CA PRO A 38 -9.00 12.99 3.27
C PRO A 38 -8.89 12.79 4.78
N PRO A 39 -8.74 11.54 5.25
CA PRO A 39 -8.85 11.23 6.65
C PRO A 39 -7.84 12.11 7.39
N PRO A 40 -8.27 12.97 8.32
CA PRO A 40 -7.38 13.92 8.99
C PRO A 40 -6.18 13.22 9.66
N GLY A 41 -6.28 11.90 9.89
CA GLY A 41 -5.20 11.05 10.37
C GLY A 41 -4.08 10.77 9.36
N LEU A 42 -4.31 10.78 8.04
CA LEU A 42 -3.30 10.30 7.08
C LEU A 42 -2.05 11.17 7.08
N ASP A 43 -2.22 12.50 7.13
CA ASP A 43 -1.09 13.44 7.19
C ASP A 43 -0.31 13.26 8.49
N SER A 44 -1.02 13.16 9.62
CA SER A 44 -0.43 12.93 10.94
C SER A 44 0.31 11.59 11.00
N ASP A 45 -0.26 10.52 10.44
CA ASP A 45 0.34 9.19 10.39
C ASP A 45 1.62 9.19 9.55
N LEU A 46 1.56 9.76 8.34
CA LEU A 46 2.72 9.85 7.47
C LEU A 46 3.82 10.71 8.10
N SER A 47 3.47 11.87 8.65
CA SER A 47 4.45 12.78 9.25
C SER A 47 5.05 12.25 10.56
N GLY A 48 4.27 11.52 11.36
CA GLY A 48 4.72 11.01 12.65
C GLY A 48 5.49 9.69 12.58
N ARG A 49 5.22 8.86 11.56
CA ARG A 49 5.65 7.44 11.55
C ARG A 49 6.47 7.06 10.31
N LEU A 50 6.40 7.80 9.21
CA LEU A 50 7.14 7.48 7.99
C LEU A 50 8.48 8.24 7.93
N HIS A 51 9.54 7.60 8.40
CA HIS A 51 10.87 8.21 8.49
C HIS A 51 11.63 8.21 7.16
N GLY A 52 12.23 9.36 6.82
CA GLY A 52 13.16 9.49 5.69
C GLY A 52 12.52 9.42 4.30
N GLN A 53 11.19 9.54 4.21
CA GLN A 53 10.43 9.47 2.95
C GLN A 53 9.61 10.73 2.70
N HIS A 54 10.28 11.89 2.65
CA HIS A 54 9.61 13.18 2.44
C HIS A 54 8.85 13.22 1.11
N LEU A 55 9.44 12.70 0.03
CA LEU A 55 8.80 12.59 -1.28
C LEU A 55 7.55 11.70 -1.26
N ALA A 56 7.65 10.50 -0.66
CA ALA A 56 6.53 9.59 -0.60
C ALA A 56 5.37 10.17 0.21
N ARG A 57 5.67 10.83 1.34
CA ARG A 57 4.68 11.54 2.15
C ARG A 57 3.94 12.59 1.31
N GLU A 58 4.68 13.48 0.65
CA GLU A 58 4.10 14.57 -0.12
C GLU A 58 3.23 14.05 -1.28
N LEU A 59 3.79 13.17 -2.11
CA LEU A 59 3.13 12.65 -3.30
C LEU A 59 1.87 11.86 -2.96
N VAL A 60 1.93 10.98 -1.96
CA VAL A 60 0.77 10.20 -1.52
C VAL A 60 -0.31 11.11 -0.99
N LEU A 61 0.04 12.04 -0.10
CA LEU A 61 -0.93 12.97 0.49
C LEU A 61 -1.60 13.83 -0.59
N ARG A 62 -0.80 14.43 -1.47
CA ARG A 62 -1.28 15.29 -2.57
C ARG A 62 -2.20 14.54 -3.52
N THR A 63 -1.79 13.35 -3.96
CA THR A 63 -2.53 12.57 -4.97
C THR A 63 -3.82 11.99 -4.38
N VAL A 64 -3.78 11.47 -3.15
CA VAL A 64 -4.98 10.93 -2.48
C VAL A 64 -5.98 12.03 -2.15
N LYS A 65 -5.52 13.18 -1.62
CA LYS A 65 -6.38 14.35 -1.38
C LYS A 65 -7.07 14.80 -2.67
N GLY A 66 -6.28 15.04 -3.73
CA GLY A 66 -6.81 15.47 -5.01
C GLY A 66 -7.84 14.50 -5.59
N TYR A 67 -7.59 13.18 -5.49
CA TYR A 67 -8.55 12.18 -5.95
C TYR A 67 -9.87 12.19 -5.14
N LEU A 68 -9.80 12.33 -3.82
CA LEU A 68 -10.98 12.33 -2.95
C LEU A 68 -11.82 13.62 -3.07
N GLU A 69 -11.20 14.73 -3.50
CA GLU A 69 -11.86 16.01 -3.70
C GLU A 69 -12.66 16.07 -5.02
N VAL A 70 -12.31 15.23 -6.02
CA VAL A 70 -13.00 15.19 -7.32
C VAL A 70 -14.35 14.47 -7.18
N PRO A 71 -15.49 15.16 -7.39
CA PRO A 71 -16.79 14.51 -7.39
C PRO A 71 -16.94 13.63 -8.63
N ARG A 72 -17.07 12.31 -8.45
CA ARG A 72 -17.20 11.30 -9.53
C ARG A 72 -16.00 11.30 -10.49
N PRO A 73 -14.86 10.72 -10.08
CA PRO A 73 -13.67 10.68 -10.93
C PRO A 73 -13.88 9.78 -12.16
N ASP A 74 -13.25 10.16 -13.27
CA ASP A 74 -13.39 9.47 -14.57
C ASP A 74 -12.57 8.17 -14.66
N LYS A 75 -11.72 7.90 -13.67
CA LYS A 75 -10.95 6.65 -13.50
C LYS A 75 -10.70 6.34 -12.02
N ALA A 76 -10.30 5.10 -11.72
CA ALA A 76 -9.78 4.76 -10.40
C ALA A 76 -8.39 5.37 -10.18
N LEU A 77 -8.08 5.67 -8.92
CA LEU A 77 -6.74 6.10 -8.50
C LEU A 77 -5.73 4.96 -8.71
N ALA A 78 -4.60 5.25 -9.32
CA ALA A 78 -3.50 4.30 -9.50
C ALA A 78 -2.19 4.90 -9.00
N LEU A 79 -1.66 4.36 -7.90
CA LEU A 79 -0.34 4.74 -7.39
C LEU A 79 0.65 3.59 -7.58
N SER A 80 1.89 3.92 -7.93
CA SER A 80 2.96 2.94 -8.07
C SER A 80 4.12 3.30 -7.16
N PHE A 81 4.43 2.45 -6.18
CA PHE A 81 5.46 2.68 -5.16
C PHE A 81 6.73 1.94 -5.53
N HIS A 82 7.87 2.64 -5.55
CA HIS A 82 9.14 2.10 -6.04
C HIS A 82 10.28 2.40 -5.07
N GLY A 83 11.19 1.45 -4.87
CA GLY A 83 12.38 1.66 -4.01
C GLY A 83 12.86 0.35 -3.39
N TRP A 84 13.92 0.39 -2.60
CA TRP A 84 14.46 -0.83 -1.96
C TRP A 84 13.50 -1.49 -0.96
N SER A 85 13.85 -2.72 -0.56
CA SER A 85 13.13 -3.46 0.47
C SER A 85 13.26 -2.77 1.83
N GLY A 86 12.17 -2.75 2.60
CA GLY A 86 12.16 -2.21 3.97
C GLY A 86 12.20 -0.68 4.09
N THR A 87 12.00 0.05 2.99
CA THR A 87 11.96 1.53 2.98
C THR A 87 10.59 2.12 3.33
N GLY A 88 9.53 1.30 3.39
CA GLY A 88 8.20 1.71 3.86
C GLY A 88 7.02 1.52 2.91
N LYS A 89 7.21 0.94 1.70
CA LYS A 89 6.13 0.76 0.71
C LYS A 89 4.86 0.11 1.28
N ASN A 90 4.97 -1.10 1.84
CA ASN A 90 3.85 -1.82 2.44
C ASN A 90 3.29 -1.10 3.68
N PHE A 91 4.15 -0.36 4.39
CA PHE A 91 3.76 0.39 5.58
C PHE A 91 2.85 1.57 5.20
N VAL A 92 3.18 2.31 4.14
CA VAL A 92 2.31 3.36 3.60
C VAL A 92 1.02 2.78 3.02
N ALA A 93 1.10 1.66 2.29
CA ALA A 93 -0.10 0.98 1.78
C ALA A 93 -1.06 0.56 2.92
N ARG A 94 -0.50 0.10 4.05
CA ARG A 94 -1.25 -0.19 5.27
C ARG A 94 -1.90 1.07 5.86
N MET A 95 -1.15 2.16 6.01
CA MET A 95 -1.70 3.42 6.52
C MET A 95 -2.85 3.92 5.64
N LEU A 96 -2.71 3.85 4.31
CA LEU A 96 -3.77 4.20 3.38
C LEU A 96 -5.03 3.35 3.61
N ALA A 97 -4.88 2.03 3.75
CA ALA A 97 -6.00 1.16 4.05
C ALA A 97 -6.67 1.52 5.39
N GLU A 98 -5.88 1.70 6.45
CA GLU A 98 -6.36 2.07 7.81
C GLU A 98 -7.07 3.42 7.85
N ASN A 99 -6.63 4.37 7.04
CA ASN A 99 -7.19 5.71 6.98
C ASN A 99 -8.44 5.78 6.06
N LEU A 100 -8.47 5.02 4.97
CA LEU A 100 -9.57 5.04 4.00
C LEU A 100 -10.70 4.04 4.32
N TYR A 101 -10.43 3.02 5.13
CA TYR A 101 -11.40 1.97 5.43
C TYR A 101 -11.44 1.68 6.94
N ARG A 102 -12.65 1.57 7.50
CA ARG A 102 -12.88 1.37 8.94
C ARG A 102 -12.10 0.18 9.52
N ASP A 103 -12.06 -0.94 8.80
CA ASP A 103 -11.37 -2.16 9.25
C ASP A 103 -9.95 -2.28 8.68
N GLY A 104 -9.45 -1.19 8.08
CA GLY A 104 -8.14 -1.14 7.44
C GLY A 104 -7.96 -2.24 6.41
N GLN A 105 -6.82 -2.93 6.48
CA GLN A 105 -6.51 -4.08 5.62
C GLN A 105 -7.47 -5.27 5.77
N ARG A 106 -8.22 -5.36 6.87
CA ARG A 106 -9.19 -6.45 7.09
C ARG A 106 -10.56 -6.16 6.46
N SER A 107 -10.75 -4.97 5.92
CA SER A 107 -11.97 -4.60 5.20
C SER A 107 -12.21 -5.53 4.01
N ALA A 108 -13.46 -5.96 3.83
CA ALA A 108 -13.86 -6.76 2.66
C ALA A 108 -13.66 -6.03 1.32
N CYS A 109 -13.50 -4.70 1.36
CA CYS A 109 -13.26 -3.84 0.19
C CYS A 109 -11.76 -3.64 -0.13
N VAL A 110 -10.87 -4.19 0.71
CA VAL A 110 -9.43 -4.13 0.52
C VAL A 110 -8.93 -5.53 0.13
N ARG A 111 -8.16 -5.62 -0.95
CA ARG A 111 -7.56 -6.86 -1.46
C ARG A 111 -6.07 -6.69 -1.59
N MET A 112 -5.30 -7.44 -0.80
CA MET A 112 -3.85 -7.51 -0.93
C MET A 112 -3.47 -8.78 -1.68
N LEU A 113 -2.73 -8.61 -2.77
CA LEU A 113 -2.30 -9.65 -3.69
C LEU A 113 -0.78 -9.60 -3.79
N ILE A 114 -0.11 -10.55 -3.14
CA ILE A 114 1.35 -10.72 -3.22
C ILE A 114 1.66 -11.61 -4.43
N ALA A 115 2.40 -11.09 -5.41
CA ALA A 115 2.64 -11.76 -6.69
C ALA A 115 3.23 -13.17 -6.52
N THR A 116 4.24 -13.31 -5.67
CA THR A 116 4.96 -14.58 -5.44
C THR A 116 4.16 -15.61 -4.64
N ILE A 117 3.10 -15.21 -3.96
CA ILE A 117 2.26 -16.13 -3.18
C ILE A 117 1.01 -16.53 -3.97
N HIS A 118 0.34 -15.55 -4.57
CA HIS A 118 -0.93 -15.77 -5.26
C HIS A 118 -0.74 -16.20 -6.72
N PHE A 119 0.37 -15.81 -7.35
CA PHE A 119 0.65 -16.09 -8.77
C PHE A 119 2.06 -16.69 -8.97
N PRO A 120 2.44 -17.77 -8.25
CA PRO A 120 3.83 -18.24 -8.17
C PRO A 120 4.37 -18.88 -9.46
N HIS A 121 3.49 -19.32 -10.36
CA HIS A 121 3.86 -20.18 -11.48
C HIS A 121 3.33 -19.65 -12.82
N PRO A 122 4.21 -19.22 -13.74
CA PRO A 122 3.80 -18.66 -15.04
C PRO A 122 2.90 -19.59 -15.87
N LYS A 123 3.07 -20.92 -15.74
CA LYS A 123 2.27 -21.92 -16.46
C LYS A 123 0.76 -21.89 -16.18
N TYR A 124 0.34 -21.23 -15.10
CA TYR A 124 -1.08 -21.10 -14.71
C TYR A 124 -1.62 -19.69 -14.92
N VAL A 125 -0.97 -18.85 -15.74
CA VAL A 125 -1.36 -17.45 -15.97
C VAL A 125 -2.83 -17.30 -16.37
N ASP A 126 -3.35 -18.17 -17.26
CA ASP A 126 -4.75 -18.08 -17.70
C ASP A 126 -5.74 -18.35 -16.56
N LEU A 127 -5.46 -19.36 -15.73
CA LEU A 127 -6.24 -19.64 -14.52
C LEU A 127 -6.20 -18.44 -13.56
N TYR A 128 -5.01 -17.86 -13.35
CA TYR A 128 -4.85 -16.70 -12.46
C TYR A 128 -5.58 -15.47 -12.98
N LYS A 129 -5.66 -15.27 -14.30
CA LYS A 129 -6.43 -14.18 -14.93
C LYS A 129 -7.91 -14.33 -14.62
N GLU A 130 -8.45 -15.54 -14.77
CA GLU A 130 -9.86 -15.82 -14.44
C GLU A 130 -10.15 -15.58 -12.96
N GLN A 131 -9.29 -16.08 -12.07
CA GLN A 131 -9.43 -15.90 -10.63
C GLN A 131 -9.35 -14.42 -10.21
N LEU A 132 -8.37 -13.68 -10.73
CA LEU A 132 -8.22 -12.25 -10.45
C LEU A 132 -9.44 -11.47 -10.94
N MET A 133 -9.91 -11.75 -12.15
CA MET A 133 -11.11 -11.11 -12.71
C MET A 133 -12.37 -11.41 -11.89
N ALA A 134 -12.53 -12.64 -11.41
CA ALA A 134 -13.64 -12.99 -10.52
C ALA A 134 -13.56 -12.20 -9.21
N GLN A 135 -12.39 -12.15 -8.56
CA GLN A 135 -12.19 -11.38 -7.32
C GLN A 135 -12.46 -9.88 -7.50
N ILE A 136 -12.03 -9.31 -8.63
CA ILE A 136 -12.30 -7.91 -8.99
C ILE A 136 -13.81 -7.67 -9.06
N ARG A 137 -14.52 -8.47 -9.85
CA ARG A 137 -15.97 -8.36 -10.04
C ARG A 137 -16.74 -8.50 -8.73
N GLU A 138 -16.44 -9.55 -7.96
CA GLU A 138 -17.10 -9.79 -6.67
C GLU A 138 -16.88 -8.65 -5.67
N THR A 139 -15.67 -8.11 -5.61
CA THR A 139 -15.35 -7.00 -4.70
C THR A 139 -16.05 -5.72 -5.16
N GLN A 140 -16.03 -5.41 -6.46
CA GLN A 140 -16.71 -4.23 -7.02
C GLN A 140 -18.24 -4.30 -6.91
N GLN A 141 -18.84 -5.49 -6.92
CA GLN A 141 -20.28 -5.68 -6.68
C GLN A 141 -20.67 -5.35 -5.23
N ARG A 142 -19.83 -5.74 -4.26
CA ARG A 142 -20.11 -5.54 -2.83
C ARG A 142 -19.73 -4.15 -2.34
N CYS A 143 -18.68 -3.57 -2.92
CA CYS A 143 -18.05 -2.35 -2.44
C CYS A 143 -18.11 -1.25 -3.50
N ARG A 144 -18.57 -0.07 -3.10
CA ARG A 144 -18.48 1.13 -3.94
C ARG A 144 -17.05 1.56 -4.13
N GLN A 145 -16.31 1.67 -3.03
CA GLN A 145 -14.91 2.04 -3.00
C GLN A 145 -14.05 0.79 -2.75
N THR A 146 -13.23 0.40 -3.72
CA THR A 146 -12.34 -0.77 -3.60
C THR A 146 -10.88 -0.36 -3.55
N LEU A 147 -10.05 -1.08 -2.80
CA LEU A 147 -8.60 -0.90 -2.80
C LEU A 147 -7.92 -2.23 -3.13
N PHE A 148 -7.21 -2.28 -4.25
CA PHE A 148 -6.37 -3.42 -4.61
C PHE A 148 -4.90 -3.06 -4.42
N ILE A 149 -4.16 -3.90 -3.72
CA ILE A 149 -2.74 -3.72 -3.43
C ILE A 149 -2.00 -4.89 -4.05
N PHE A 150 -1.18 -4.63 -5.06
CA PHE A 150 -0.32 -5.60 -5.71
C PHE A 150 1.09 -5.48 -5.13
N ASP A 151 1.47 -6.42 -4.28
CA ASP A 151 2.80 -6.47 -3.69
C ASP A 151 3.74 -7.33 -4.54
N GLU A 152 5.02 -6.95 -4.55
CA GLU A 152 6.04 -7.45 -5.47
C GLU A 152 5.58 -7.39 -6.94
N ALA A 153 4.99 -6.26 -7.33
CA ALA A 153 4.36 -6.07 -8.63
C ALA A 153 5.31 -6.34 -9.81
N GLU A 154 6.62 -6.09 -9.67
CA GLU A 154 7.64 -6.43 -10.68
C GLU A 154 7.68 -7.90 -11.06
N LYS A 155 7.22 -8.78 -10.16
CA LYS A 155 7.18 -10.24 -10.36
C LYS A 155 5.84 -10.73 -10.91
N LEU A 156 4.85 -9.84 -11.11
CA LEU A 156 3.60 -10.22 -11.76
C LEU A 156 3.87 -10.57 -13.22
N HIS A 157 3.16 -11.56 -13.73
CA HIS A 157 3.15 -11.85 -15.16
C HIS A 157 2.58 -10.65 -15.93
N PRO A 158 3.14 -10.26 -17.10
CA PRO A 158 2.69 -9.09 -17.87
C PRO A 158 1.18 -9.08 -18.14
N GLU A 159 0.60 -10.24 -18.41
CA GLU A 159 -0.85 -10.37 -18.66
C GLU A 159 -1.70 -10.09 -17.43
N LEU A 160 -1.23 -10.44 -16.22
CA LEU A 160 -1.92 -10.13 -14.96
C LEU A 160 -1.79 -8.65 -14.62
N ALA A 161 -0.60 -8.07 -14.80
CA ALA A 161 -0.38 -6.64 -14.63
C ALA A 161 -1.26 -5.82 -15.61
N GLY A 162 -1.48 -6.34 -16.83
CA GLY A 162 -2.40 -5.78 -17.81
C GLY A 162 -3.88 -5.76 -17.38
N LEU A 163 -4.27 -6.45 -16.30
CA LEU A 163 -5.62 -6.43 -15.74
C LEU A 163 -5.82 -5.37 -14.65
N VAL A 164 -4.76 -4.77 -14.11
CA VAL A 164 -4.88 -3.67 -13.14
C VAL A 164 -5.70 -2.48 -13.70
N PRO A 165 -5.60 -2.08 -14.98
CA PRO A 165 -6.50 -1.08 -15.58
C PRO A 165 -7.99 -1.45 -15.48
N VAL A 166 -8.33 -2.74 -15.41
CA VAL A 166 -9.72 -3.20 -15.29
C VAL A 166 -10.30 -2.84 -13.92
N LEU A 167 -9.47 -2.59 -12.92
CA LEU A 167 -9.90 -1.99 -11.64
C LEU A 167 -10.48 -0.59 -11.85
N SER A 168 -10.04 0.11 -12.89
CA SER A 168 -10.45 1.46 -13.25
C SER A 168 -11.78 1.53 -13.97
N VAL A 169 -12.39 0.39 -14.32
CA VAL A 169 -13.65 0.33 -15.06
C VAL A 169 -14.63 -0.59 -14.34
N ARG A 170 -15.66 0.00 -13.72
CA ARG A 170 -16.88 -0.75 -13.37
C ARG A 170 -17.65 -1.03 -14.65
N LEU A 171 -17.62 -2.29 -15.08
CA LEU A 171 -18.47 -2.77 -16.16
C LEU A 171 -19.92 -2.82 -15.65
N GLY A 172 -20.72 -1.83 -16.01
CA GLY A 172 -22.16 -1.83 -15.78
C GLY A 172 -22.91 -2.37 -16.98
N GLU A 173 -23.95 -3.17 -16.74
CA GLU A 173 -25.04 -3.33 -17.70
C GLU A 173 -25.75 -1.97 -17.85
N ALA A 174 -26.19 -1.68 -19.07
CA ALA A 174 -26.73 -0.40 -19.49
C ALA A 174 -27.61 0.32 -18.43
N GLN A 175 -27.35 1.62 -18.23
CA GLN A 175 -28.23 2.64 -17.63
C GLN A 175 -28.02 3.12 -16.17
N PHE A 176 -26.96 2.77 -15.46
CA PHE A 176 -26.52 3.58 -14.30
C PHE A 176 -25.08 4.06 -14.51
N LYS A 177 -24.90 5.39 -14.50
CA LYS A 177 -23.60 6.09 -14.64
C LYS A 177 -22.51 5.37 -13.84
N ALA A 178 -21.39 5.07 -14.49
CA ALA A 178 -20.23 4.45 -13.87
C ALA A 178 -19.79 5.29 -12.65
N GLU A 179 -20.07 4.80 -11.43
CA GLU A 179 -19.52 5.35 -10.20
C GLU A 179 -18.18 4.65 -9.95
N LEU A 180 -17.12 5.20 -10.53
CA LEU A 180 -15.75 4.74 -10.37
C LEU A 180 -15.18 5.31 -9.07
N THR A 181 -15.29 4.57 -7.97
CA THR A 181 -14.54 4.91 -6.76
C THR A 181 -13.66 3.72 -6.45
N GLY A 182 -12.36 3.83 -6.68
CA GLY A 182 -11.45 2.70 -6.49
C GLY A 182 -10.02 3.17 -6.50
N ALA A 183 -9.16 2.44 -5.82
CA ALA A 183 -7.74 2.69 -5.81
C ALA A 183 -6.98 1.38 -6.08
N SER A 184 -5.87 1.51 -6.79
CA SER A 184 -4.89 0.46 -7.00
C SER A 184 -3.53 0.95 -6.54
N LEU A 185 -2.83 0.13 -5.77
CA LEU A 185 -1.46 0.36 -5.33
C LEU A 185 -0.60 -0.75 -5.90
N SER A 186 0.42 -0.41 -6.68
CA SER A 186 1.45 -1.36 -7.12
C SER A 186 2.71 -1.12 -6.32
N LEU A 187 3.20 -2.12 -5.58
CA LEU A 187 4.38 -2.00 -4.74
C LEU A 187 5.52 -2.76 -5.40
N SER A 188 6.63 -2.08 -5.66
CA SER A 188 7.73 -2.65 -6.43
C SER A 188 9.12 -2.27 -5.94
N ASN A 189 10.09 -3.18 -6.14
CA ASN A 189 11.50 -2.86 -5.97
C ASN A 189 12.18 -2.36 -7.25
N LEU A 190 11.45 -2.35 -8.38
CA LEU A 190 11.95 -1.85 -9.66
C LEU A 190 12.30 -0.36 -9.57
N GLY A 191 13.42 0.03 -10.17
CA GLY A 191 13.97 1.38 -10.08
C GLY A 191 14.65 1.71 -8.74
N GLY A 192 14.72 0.76 -7.80
CA GLY A 192 15.36 0.99 -6.50
C GLY A 192 16.83 1.39 -6.59
N ASN A 193 17.60 0.82 -7.53
CA ASN A 193 19.01 1.16 -7.69
C ASN A 193 19.21 2.59 -8.22
N VAL A 194 18.46 2.99 -9.25
CA VAL A 194 18.46 4.35 -9.80
C VAL A 194 18.15 5.38 -8.71
N ILE A 195 17.14 5.12 -7.88
CA ILE A 195 16.79 5.99 -6.75
C ILE A 195 17.99 6.15 -5.81
N ASN A 196 18.69 5.06 -5.49
CA ASN A 196 19.75 5.10 -4.50
C ASN A 196 21.04 5.70 -5.01
N GLU A 197 21.37 5.49 -6.28
CA GLU A 197 22.51 6.11 -6.95
C GLU A 197 22.33 7.63 -6.95
N LEU A 198 21.15 8.13 -7.34
CA LEU A 198 20.85 9.57 -7.29
C LEU A 198 20.96 10.12 -5.86
N VAL A 199 20.38 9.44 -4.88
CA VAL A 199 20.45 9.89 -3.47
C VAL A 199 21.89 9.87 -2.98
N LEU A 200 22.68 8.86 -3.35
CA LEU A 200 24.09 8.77 -2.97
C LEU A 200 24.89 9.93 -3.54
N GLU A 201 24.74 10.23 -4.84
CA GLU A 201 25.37 11.37 -5.51
C GLU A 201 24.98 12.69 -4.85
N TRP A 202 23.71 12.83 -4.46
CA TRP A 202 23.21 14.01 -3.76
C TRP A 202 23.93 14.25 -2.44
N LEU A 203 24.02 13.20 -1.62
CA LEU A 203 24.68 13.24 -0.32
C LEU A 203 26.21 13.38 -0.43
N GLN A 204 26.83 12.79 -1.46
CA GLN A 204 28.26 12.93 -1.72
C GLN A 204 28.63 14.36 -2.16
N ALA A 205 27.71 15.05 -2.84
CA ALA A 205 27.83 16.48 -3.14
C ALA A 205 27.61 17.39 -1.91
N GLY A 206 27.40 16.82 -0.71
CA GLY A 206 27.20 17.58 0.52
C GLY A 206 25.83 18.26 0.63
N ARG A 207 24.88 17.89 -0.23
CA ARG A 207 23.52 18.45 -0.22
C ARG A 207 22.62 17.68 0.75
N ALA A 208 21.62 18.36 1.30
CA ALA A 208 20.65 17.71 2.16
C ALA A 208 19.75 16.75 1.37
N ARG A 209 19.40 15.61 1.97
CA ARG A 209 18.48 14.62 1.40
C ARG A 209 17.12 15.24 1.08
N GLU A 210 16.65 16.11 1.96
CA GLU A 210 15.34 16.76 1.88
C GLU A 210 15.22 17.74 0.72
N GLU A 211 16.34 18.14 0.09
CA GLU A 211 16.34 18.98 -1.12
C GLU A 211 16.01 18.21 -2.39
N ILE A 212 16.06 16.87 -2.37
CA ILE A 212 15.69 16.04 -3.52
C ILE A 212 14.19 16.21 -3.75
N THR A 213 13.81 16.58 -4.98
CA THR A 213 12.40 16.80 -5.35
C THR A 213 11.86 15.67 -6.23
N ALA A 214 10.53 15.54 -6.28
CA ALA A 214 9.86 14.53 -7.10
C ALA A 214 10.12 14.76 -8.60
N GLU A 215 10.19 16.02 -9.03
CA GLU A 215 10.37 16.43 -10.42
C GLU A 215 11.73 15.97 -10.99
N GLN A 216 12.75 15.83 -10.14
CA GLN A 216 14.07 15.36 -10.54
C GLN A 216 14.12 13.84 -10.68
N LEU A 217 13.43 13.12 -9.81
CA LEU A 217 13.57 11.69 -9.64
C LEU A 217 12.51 10.89 -10.42
N GLU A 218 11.29 11.42 -10.50
CA GLU A 218 10.17 10.76 -11.18
C GLU A 218 10.44 10.47 -12.67
N PRO A 219 11.02 11.38 -13.48
CA PRO A 219 11.32 11.08 -14.88
C PRO A 219 12.30 9.91 -15.04
N GLN A 220 13.33 9.86 -14.21
CA GLN A 220 14.34 8.79 -14.24
C GLN A 220 13.74 7.45 -13.80
N LEU A 221 12.93 7.47 -12.74
CA LEU A 221 12.22 6.29 -12.27
C LEU A 221 11.25 5.76 -13.34
N ARG A 222 10.46 6.64 -13.97
CA ARG A 222 9.55 6.25 -15.05
C ARG A 222 10.29 5.65 -16.23
N ALA A 223 11.41 6.25 -16.63
CA ALA A 223 12.25 5.73 -17.71
C ALA A 223 12.79 4.33 -17.39
N GLU A 224 13.31 4.12 -16.18
CA GLU A 224 13.83 2.81 -15.73
C GLU A 224 12.72 1.75 -15.69
N VAL A 225 11.55 2.08 -15.15
CA VAL A 225 10.40 1.18 -15.11
C VAL A 225 9.92 0.82 -16.52
N ALA A 226 9.89 1.79 -17.44
CA ALA A 226 9.49 1.55 -18.83
C ALA A 226 10.54 0.73 -19.62
N ALA A 227 11.83 0.92 -19.33
CA ALA A 227 12.92 0.19 -19.96
C ALA A 227 13.03 -1.26 -19.47
N SER A 228 12.50 -1.56 -18.28
CA SER A 228 12.53 -2.88 -17.65
C SER A 228 11.51 -3.85 -18.26
N THR A 229 11.65 -4.16 -19.55
CA THR A 229 10.75 -5.05 -20.31
C THR A 229 10.75 -6.48 -19.81
N ASP A 230 11.81 -6.90 -19.10
CA ASP A 230 11.92 -8.21 -18.49
C ASP A 230 11.05 -8.35 -17.22
N SER A 231 10.62 -7.21 -16.65
CA SER A 231 9.64 -7.20 -15.56
C SER A 231 8.22 -7.16 -16.14
N GLY A 232 7.32 -8.00 -15.63
CA GLY A 232 5.95 -8.00 -16.13
C GLY A 232 5.19 -6.71 -15.82
N PHE A 233 5.61 -5.98 -14.78
CA PHE A 233 5.10 -4.64 -14.49
C PHE A 233 5.55 -3.60 -15.52
N GLY A 234 6.85 -3.51 -15.83
CA GLY A 234 7.38 -2.56 -16.82
C GLY A 234 6.85 -2.82 -18.23
N ALA A 235 6.65 -4.08 -18.59
CA ALA A 235 6.06 -4.47 -19.87
C ALA A 235 4.54 -4.24 -19.97
N SER A 236 3.86 -3.97 -18.84
CA SER A 236 2.40 -3.92 -18.77
C SER A 236 1.80 -2.68 -19.45
N ARG A 237 0.51 -2.79 -19.81
CA ARG A 237 -0.26 -1.67 -20.35
C ARG A 237 -0.38 -0.51 -19.35
N LEU A 238 -0.31 -0.76 -18.04
CA LEU A 238 -0.35 0.30 -17.02
C LEU A 238 0.71 1.37 -17.25
N VAL A 239 1.94 0.92 -17.50
CA VAL A 239 3.10 1.78 -17.70
C VAL A 239 3.06 2.37 -19.11
N LYS A 240 2.80 1.53 -20.12
CA LYS A 240 2.80 1.94 -21.54
C LYS A 240 1.70 2.94 -21.91
N GLU A 241 0.53 2.84 -21.29
CA GLU A 241 -0.63 3.70 -21.55
C GLU A 241 -0.77 4.82 -20.52
N ASN A 242 0.24 5.02 -19.66
CA ASN A 242 0.30 6.09 -18.66
C ASN A 242 -0.94 6.13 -17.74
N LEU A 243 -1.36 4.95 -17.28
CA LEU A 243 -2.57 4.80 -16.45
C LEU A 243 -2.32 5.05 -14.97
N ILE A 244 -1.05 5.15 -14.57
CA ILE A 244 -0.59 5.45 -13.21
C ILE A 244 -0.66 6.97 -12.96
N ASP A 245 -1.33 7.38 -11.89
CA ASP A 245 -1.47 8.79 -11.49
C ASP A 245 -0.19 9.36 -10.88
N ALA A 246 0.51 8.57 -10.08
CA ALA A 246 1.79 8.99 -9.50
C ALA A 246 2.74 7.80 -9.31
N PHE A 247 3.99 8.01 -9.73
CA PHE A 247 5.11 7.16 -9.35
C PHE A 247 5.73 7.72 -8.06
N VAL A 248 5.65 6.94 -6.99
CA VAL A 248 6.05 7.35 -5.64
C VAL A 248 7.38 6.69 -5.29
N PRO A 249 8.49 7.44 -5.28
CA PRO A 249 9.79 6.90 -4.92
C PRO A 249 9.95 6.77 -3.39
N PHE A 250 10.58 5.67 -2.98
CA PHE A 250 10.97 5.37 -1.62
C PHE A 250 12.49 5.30 -1.55
N LEU A 251 13.05 6.31 -0.92
CA LEU A 251 14.47 6.57 -0.80
C LEU A 251 15.14 5.55 0.16
N PRO A 252 16.45 5.28 0.02
CA PRO A 252 17.15 4.34 0.88
C PRO A 252 17.30 4.90 2.30
N LEU A 253 17.25 4.06 3.32
CA LEU A 253 17.24 4.50 4.71
C LEU A 253 18.66 4.57 5.30
N GLU A 254 19.06 5.75 5.73
CA GLU A 254 20.30 5.98 6.50
C GLU A 254 20.21 5.48 7.96
N PHE A 255 21.36 5.40 8.64
CA PHE A 255 21.47 4.96 10.04
C PHE A 255 20.47 5.66 10.96
N GLY A 256 20.35 6.99 10.86
CA GLY A 256 19.41 7.77 11.67
C GLY A 256 17.95 7.33 11.51
N HIS A 257 17.53 7.00 10.28
CA HIS A 257 16.18 6.50 10.02
C HIS A 257 15.96 5.11 10.64
N VAL A 258 16.97 4.25 10.62
CA VAL A 258 16.90 2.93 11.27
C VAL A 258 16.74 3.06 12.78
N ARG A 259 17.42 4.03 13.42
CA ARG A 259 17.22 4.32 14.85
C ARG A 259 15.78 4.72 15.15
N LEU A 260 15.18 5.57 14.31
CA LEU A 260 13.78 5.98 14.45
C LEU A 260 12.83 4.79 14.28
N CYS A 261 13.09 3.88 13.32
CA CYS A 261 12.34 2.64 13.21
C CYS A 261 12.47 1.75 14.46
N ALA A 262 13.66 1.68 15.07
CA ALA A 262 13.87 0.90 16.28
C ALA A 262 13.09 1.50 17.46
N ARG A 263 13.12 2.82 17.61
CA ARG A 263 12.35 3.57 18.60
C ARG A 263 10.86 3.24 18.48
N ASP A 264 10.32 3.35 17.27
CA ASP A 264 8.91 3.10 17.01
C ASP A 264 8.55 1.62 17.24
N ALA A 265 9.47 0.69 16.97
CA ALA A 265 9.29 -0.73 17.28
C ALA A 265 9.15 -0.98 18.79
N PHE A 266 10.02 -0.38 19.63
CA PHE A 266 9.88 -0.45 21.10
C PHE A 266 8.54 0.11 21.56
N LEU A 267 8.20 1.32 21.11
CA LEU A 267 6.96 2.00 21.50
C LEU A 267 5.71 1.21 21.09
N SER A 268 5.72 0.57 19.90
CA SER A 268 4.60 -0.24 19.43
C SER A 268 4.33 -1.48 20.29
N GLN A 269 5.32 -1.94 21.06
CA GLN A 269 5.21 -3.07 21.99
C GLN A 269 5.06 -2.62 23.44
N GLY A 270 4.93 -1.30 23.70
CA GLY A 270 4.84 -0.76 25.05
C GLY A 270 6.13 -0.89 25.87
N LEU A 271 7.27 -1.03 25.19
CA LEU A 271 8.57 -1.25 25.80
C LEU A 271 9.33 0.08 25.91
N ALA A 272 10.08 0.25 27.01
CA ALA A 272 11.02 1.35 27.16
C ALA A 272 12.26 1.10 26.29
N TYR A 273 12.93 2.17 25.87
CA TYR A 273 14.17 2.11 25.11
C TYR A 273 15.21 3.08 25.67
N THR A 274 16.49 2.80 25.40
CA THR A 274 17.61 3.71 25.63
C THR A 274 18.24 4.09 24.29
N GLU A 275 18.88 5.26 24.22
CA GLU A 275 19.57 5.70 22.99
C GLU A 275 20.65 4.68 22.56
N GLU A 276 21.33 4.07 23.53
CA GLU A 276 22.33 3.02 23.30
C GLU A 276 21.73 1.75 22.67
N ALA A 277 20.50 1.39 23.05
CA ALA A 277 19.82 0.24 22.45
C ALA A 277 19.42 0.53 20.99
N LEU A 278 18.93 1.76 20.72
CA LEU A 278 18.61 2.19 19.35
C LEU A 278 19.86 2.16 18.46
N ASP A 279 20.98 2.68 18.96
CA ASP A 279 22.29 2.64 18.29
C ASP A 279 22.73 1.20 18.02
N SER A 280 22.63 0.34 19.04
CA SER A 280 23.06 -1.06 18.93
C SER A 280 22.24 -1.80 17.87
N ILE A 281 20.92 -1.65 17.86
CA ILE A 281 20.04 -2.24 16.83
C ILE A 281 20.40 -1.72 15.45
N ALA A 282 20.61 -0.39 15.32
CA ALA A 282 20.97 0.21 14.05
C ALA A 282 22.33 -0.28 13.54
N ARG A 283 23.32 -0.49 14.43
CA ARG A 283 24.65 -1.04 14.10
C ARG A 283 24.64 -2.50 13.67
N LEU A 284 23.66 -3.29 14.11
CA LEU A 284 23.51 -4.67 13.66
C LEU A 284 23.10 -4.76 12.18
N MET A 285 22.56 -3.69 11.60
CA MET A 285 22.10 -3.68 10.21
C MET A 285 23.28 -3.69 9.23
N VAL A 286 23.06 -4.21 8.03
CA VAL A 286 24.04 -4.19 6.95
C VAL A 286 23.89 -2.90 6.16
N TYR A 287 24.99 -2.17 5.99
CA TYR A 287 25.01 -0.90 5.25
C TYR A 287 25.78 -1.01 3.93
N VAL A 288 25.28 -0.31 2.93
CA VAL A 288 25.81 -0.24 1.55
C VAL A 288 25.89 1.22 1.07
N PRO A 289 26.78 1.54 0.13
CA PRO A 289 27.89 0.70 -0.34
C PRO A 289 28.92 0.42 0.77
N LYS A 290 29.83 -0.55 0.56
CA LYS A 290 30.85 -0.93 1.57
C LYS A 290 31.73 0.26 1.96
N GLU A 291 32.06 1.09 0.99
CA GLU A 291 32.76 2.37 1.20
C GLU A 291 31.73 3.43 1.62
N GLY A 292 31.98 4.08 2.75
CA GLY A 292 31.08 5.11 3.28
C GLY A 292 29.83 4.61 4.02
N GLN A 293 29.44 3.32 3.89
CA GLN A 293 28.38 2.64 4.65
C GLN A 293 27.15 3.52 4.94
N ARG A 294 26.52 4.05 3.90
CA ARG A 294 25.49 5.10 4.03
C ARG A 294 24.09 4.57 4.29
N PHE A 295 23.68 3.51 3.59
CA PHE A 295 22.28 3.08 3.54
C PHE A 295 22.09 1.66 4.05
N SER A 296 21.06 1.40 4.86
CA SER A 296 20.67 0.05 5.25
C SER A 296 20.18 -0.74 4.03
N ALA A 297 20.84 -1.87 3.74
CA ALA A 297 20.56 -2.73 2.60
C ALA A 297 19.14 -3.34 2.65
N GLN A 298 18.53 -3.43 3.82
CA GLN A 298 17.18 -3.96 4.04
C GLN A 298 16.23 -2.93 4.67
N GLY A 299 16.60 -1.64 4.64
CA GLY A 299 15.86 -0.59 5.32
C GLY A 299 15.60 -0.95 6.79
N CYS A 300 14.33 -0.93 7.22
CA CYS A 300 13.90 -1.27 8.57
C CYS A 300 13.27 -2.68 8.70
N LYS A 301 13.35 -3.54 7.67
CA LYS A 301 12.56 -4.78 7.59
C LYS A 301 12.75 -5.74 8.79
N SER A 302 13.97 -5.90 9.29
CA SER A 302 14.29 -6.82 10.38
C SER A 302 14.45 -6.14 11.75
N VAL A 303 14.22 -4.83 11.84
CA VAL A 303 14.43 -4.04 13.08
C VAL A 303 13.56 -4.56 14.22
N SER A 304 12.25 -4.76 13.98
CA SER A 304 11.33 -5.20 15.03
C SER A 304 11.66 -6.58 15.61
N GLN A 305 12.33 -7.46 14.85
CA GLN A 305 12.75 -8.77 15.33
C GLN A 305 14.00 -8.67 16.21
N ARG A 306 14.84 -7.67 15.96
CA ARG A 306 16.12 -7.47 16.65
C ARG A 306 15.98 -6.81 18.01
N ILE A 307 14.87 -6.11 18.28
CA ILE A 307 14.67 -5.48 19.59
C ILE A 307 14.67 -6.50 20.73
N HIS A 308 14.25 -7.74 20.45
CA HIS A 308 14.21 -8.83 21.44
C HIS A 308 15.61 -9.24 21.95
N TYR A 309 16.69 -8.93 21.23
CA TYR A 309 18.05 -9.16 21.73
C TYR A 309 18.47 -8.20 22.84
N PHE A 310 17.71 -7.13 23.04
CA PHE A 310 18.00 -6.06 24.00
C PHE A 310 16.95 -5.96 25.10
N LEU A 311 16.02 -6.91 25.15
CA LEU A 311 15.10 -7.07 26.27
C LEU A 311 15.76 -7.94 27.35
N PRO A 312 15.58 -7.60 28.63
CA PRO A 312 16.06 -8.40 29.74
C PRO A 312 15.39 -9.77 29.84
#